data_AF-A0A3M5EI23-F1
#
_entry.id   AF-A0A3M5EI23-F1
#
_cell.length_a   1.000
_cell.length_b   1.000
_cell.length_c   1.000
_cell.angle_alpha   90.00
_cell.angle_beta   90.00
_cell.angle_gamma   90.00
#
_symmetry.space_group_name_H-M   'P 1'
#
loop_
_entity.id
_entity.type
_entity.pdbx_description
1 polymer ?
#
loop_
_entity_poly.entity_id
_entity_poly.type
_entity_poly.pdbx_seq_one_letter_code
_entity_poly.pdbx_strand_id
1 'polypeptide(L)' 'MRNSGSSCSESVGPPLWLLAELTYRCPLQCPYCSNPLEFAREGAELSTAEWIEVFRQAREL' A
#
# COMPACT_ATOMS: atom_id res chain seq x y z
N MET A 1 -5.24 37.86 -11.22
CA MET A 1 -5.53 36.45 -11.58
C MET A 1 -6.59 35.92 -10.64
N ARG A 2 -7.80 35.60 -11.13
CA ARG A 2 -8.86 35.02 -10.30
C ARG A 2 -8.52 33.56 -10.06
N ASN A 3 -8.30 33.20 -8.79
CA ASN A 3 -8.07 31.84 -8.34
C ASN A 3 -9.44 31.15 -8.31
N SER A 4 -9.84 30.55 -9.43
CA SER A 4 -11.05 29.73 -9.50
C SER A 4 -10.78 28.42 -8.77
N GLY A 5 -11.00 28.42 -7.45
CA GLY A 5 -11.13 27.20 -6.67
C GLY A 5 -12.33 26.42 -7.19
N SER A 6 -12.07 25.43 -8.04
CA SER A 6 -13.09 24.49 -8.48
C SER A 6 -13.42 23.59 -7.30
N SER A 7 -14.57 23.81 -6.67
CA SER A 7 -15.19 22.81 -5.80
C SER A 7 -15.71 21.67 -6.67
N CYS A 8 -14.82 20.80 -7.12
CA CYS A 8 -15.23 19.54 -7.72
C CYS A 8 -15.66 18.61 -6.59
N SER A 9 -16.97 18.41 -6.42
CA SER A 9 -17.49 17.21 -5.78
C SER A 9 -17.35 16.03 -6.75
N GLU A 10 -16.14 15.78 -7.24
CA GLU A 10 -15.83 14.58 -8.02
C GLU A 10 -15.79 13.42 -7.03
N SER A 11 -16.68 12.45 -7.21
CA SER A 11 -16.56 11.16 -6.55
C SER A 11 -15.18 10.59 -6.88
N VAL A 12 -14.35 10.38 -5.86
CA VAL A 12 -13.04 9.75 -6.04
C VAL A 12 -13.26 8.42 -6.75
N GLY A 13 -12.65 8.27 -7.93
CA GLY A 13 -12.71 7.03 -8.69
C GLY A 13 -12.03 5.87 -7.96
N PRO A 14 -12.21 4.63 -8.43
CA PRO A 14 -11.55 3.48 -7.82
C PRO A 14 -10.02 3.64 -7.83
N PRO A 15 -9.30 3.08 -6.85
CA PRO A 15 -7.84 3.13 -6.81
C PRO A 15 -7.25 2.44 -8.05
N LEU A 16 -6.32 3.11 -8.71
CA LEU A 16 -5.67 2.56 -9.92
C LEU A 16 -4.50 1.62 -9.60
N TRP A 17 -4.00 1.64 -8.37
CA TRP A 17 -2.78 0.93 -7.95
C TRP A 17 -2.93 0.36 -6.55
N LEU A 18 -2.35 -0.82 -6.32
CA LEU A 18 -2.21 -1.46 -5.01
C LEU A 18 -0.74 -1.76 -4.75
N LEU A 19 -0.21 -1.26 -3.64
CA LEU A 19 1.09 -1.66 -3.11
C LEU A 19 0.86 -2.67 -1.97
N ALA A 20 1.39 -3.88 -2.11
CA ALA A 20 1.29 -4.92 -1.09
C ALA A 20 2.67 -5.24 -0.51
N GLU A 21 2.89 -4.86 0.74
CA GLU A 21 4.13 -5.12 1.48
C GLU A 21 4.04 -6.49 2.16
N LEU A 22 4.33 -7.56 1.39
CA LEU A 22 4.18 -8.94 1.86
C LEU A 22 5.17 -9.29 2.98
N THR A 23 6.38 -8.74 2.90
CA THR A 23 7.45 -8.92 3.88
C THR A 23 8.43 -7.76 3.81
N TYR A 24 9.00 -7.41 4.95
CA TYR A 24 10.13 -6.46 5.02
C TYR A 24 11.48 -7.17 5.16
N ARG A 25 11.50 -8.51 5.17
CA ARG A 25 12.75 -9.29 5.18
C ARG A 25 13.49 -9.09 3.86
N CYS A 26 14.58 -8.33 3.90
CA CYS A 26 15.46 -8.07 2.77
C CYS A 26 16.90 -8.39 3.15
N PRO A 27 17.65 -9.21 2.37
CA PRO A 27 19.02 -9.59 2.72
C PRO A 27 20.05 -8.48 2.47
N LEU A 28 19.62 -7.32 1.97
CA LEU A 28 20.49 -6.21 1.59
C LEU A 28 20.56 -5.14 2.69
N GLN A 29 21.69 -4.43 2.76
CA GLN A 29 21.91 -3.29 3.67
C GLN A 29 22.11 -2.01 2.86
N CYS A 30 21.08 -1.64 2.09
CA CYS A 30 21.15 -0.45 1.24
C CYS A 30 21.22 0.83 2.09
N PRO A 31 22.10 1.80 1.76
CA PRO A 31 22.19 3.06 2.50
C PRO A 31 20.95 3.97 2.35
N TYR A 32 20.03 3.62 1.44
CA TYR A 32 18.77 4.32 1.20
C TYR A 32 17.60 3.34 1.04
N CYS A 33 17.33 2.52 2.05
CA CYS A 33 16.13 1.66 2.01
C CYS A 33 14.88 2.44 2.47
N SER A 34 13.80 2.34 1.71
CA SER A 34 12.48 2.87 2.12
C SER A 34 11.75 1.95 3.11
N ASN A 35 12.18 0.69 3.23
CA ASN A 35 11.56 -0.25 4.15
C ASN A 35 12.01 0.00 5.59
N PRO A 36 11.17 -0.32 6.59
CA PRO A 36 11.54 -0.25 7.99
C PRO A 36 12.79 -1.08 8.30
N LEU A 37 13.66 -0.53 9.13
CA LEU A 37 14.85 -1.24 9.62
C LEU A 37 14.53 -2.13 10.83
N GLU A 38 13.49 -1.80 11.60
CA GLU A 38 13.06 -2.54 12.80
C GLU A 38 11.89 -3.52 12.51
N PHE A 39 12.01 -4.38 11.51
CA PHE A 39 10.93 -5.31 11.10
C PHE A 39 10.62 -6.42 12.15
N ALA A 40 11.44 -6.59 13.19
CA ALA A 40 11.22 -7.58 14.25
C ALA A 40 10.05 -7.22 15.19
N ARG A 41 9.62 -5.96 15.21
CA ARG A 41 8.45 -5.51 15.99
C ARG A 41 7.14 -5.64 15.22
N GLU A 42 7.23 -5.96 13.94
CA GLU A 42 6.05 -6.08 13.10
C GLU A 42 5.33 -7.40 13.38
N GLY A 43 4.02 -7.39 13.19
CA GLY A 43 3.16 -8.53 13.47
C GLY A 43 3.47 -9.75 12.60
N ALA A 44 2.72 -10.82 12.80
CA ALA A 44 2.80 -11.97 11.92
C ALA A 44 2.40 -11.58 10.49
N GLU A 45 3.18 -12.02 9.51
CA GLU A 45 2.81 -11.92 8.09
C GLU A 45 1.49 -12.67 7.84
N LEU A 46 0.68 -12.15 6.91
CA LEU A 46 -0.54 -12.84 6.48
C LEU A 46 -0.17 -14.19 5.84
N SER A 47 -1.02 -15.18 6.08
CA SER A 47 -0.97 -16.44 5.35
C SER A 47 -1.27 -16.23 3.86
N THR A 48 -0.89 -17.21 3.04
CA THR A 48 -1.19 -17.18 1.60
C THR A 48 -2.70 -17.09 1.34
N ALA A 49 -3.54 -17.73 2.15
CA ALA A 49 -4.99 -17.69 2.00
C ALA A 49 -5.55 -16.29 2.27
N GLU A 50 -5.05 -15.63 3.32
CA GLU A 50 -5.42 -14.25 3.63
C GLU A 50 -4.97 -13.28 2.53
N TRP A 51 -3.77 -13.44 1.98
CA TRP A 51 -3.31 -12.62 0.84
C TRP A 51 -4.18 -12.79 -0.41
N ILE A 52 -4.57 -14.02 -0.74
CA ILE A 52 -5.49 -14.27 -1.87
C ILE A 52 -6.81 -13.52 -1.67
N GLU A 53 -7.34 -13.53 -0.45
CA GLU A 53 -8.57 -12.84 -0.11
C GLU A 53 -8.41 -11.31 -0.20
N VAL A 54 -7.29 -10.74 0.27
CA VAL A 54 -6.98 -9.30 0.10
C VAL A 54 -6.97 -8.92 -1.37
N PHE A 55 -6.37 -9.71 -2.25
CA PHE A 55 -6.36 -9.42 -3.69
C PHE A 55 -7.75 -9.55 -4.34
N ARG A 56 -8.59 -10.44 -3.84
CA ARG A 56 -9.99 -10.54 -4.27
C ARG A 56 -10.76 -9.27 -3.89
N GLN A 57 -10.61 -8.80 -2.65
CA GLN A 57 -11.23 -7.56 -2.17
C GLN A 57 -10.73 -6.34 -2.95
N ALA A 58 -9.43 -6.24 -3.21
CA ALA A 58 -8.86 -5.13 -3.97
C ALA A 58 -9.40 -5.02 -5.39
N ARG A 59 -9.82 -6.15 -6.00
CA ARG A 59 -10.46 -6.15 -7.33
C ARG A 59 -11.93 -5.71 -7.31
N GLU A 60 -12.57 -5.74 -6.15
CA GLU A 60 -13.97 -5.31 -5.97
C GLU A 60 -14.10 -3.81 -5.67
N LEU A 61 -12.99 -3.15 -5.35
CA LEU A 61 -12.87 -1.69 -5.15
C LEU A 61 -12.83 -0.93 -6.47
#